data_AF-A0A1M6HZ60-F1
#
_entry.id   AF-A0A1M6HZ60-F1
#
_cell.length_a   1.000
_cell.length_b   1.000
_cell.length_c   1.000
_cell.angle_alpha   90.00
_cell.angle_beta   90.00
_cell.angle_gamma   90.00
#
_symmetry.space_group_name_H-M   'P 1'
#
loop_
_entity.id
_entity.type
_entity.pdbx_description
1 polymer ?
#
loop_
_entity_poly.entity_id
_entity_poly.type
_entity_poly.pdbx_seq_one_letter_code
_entity_poly.pdbx_strand_id
1 'polypeptide(L)' 'MTDAFDEDGRLKWFTINFYRGEENLFHSGHYGTEPVIYLKTEEEVRDLEEWSKKYPVITRVDIYKNEETQA' A
#
# COMPACT_ATOMS: atom_id res chain seq x y z
N MET A 1 -1.59 -4.56 -19.55
CA MET A 1 -2.02 -3.63 -18.48
C MET A 1 -3.54 -3.65 -18.48
N THR A 2 -4.24 -4.02 -17.42
CA THR A 2 -3.89 -3.96 -16.00
C THR A 2 -4.35 -5.20 -15.27
N ASP A 3 -3.44 -5.72 -14.45
CA ASP A 3 -3.59 -6.85 -13.54
C ASP A 3 -4.46 -6.43 -12.32
N ALA A 4 -5.62 -5.81 -12.61
CA ALA A 4 -6.46 -5.13 -11.63
C ALA A 4 -7.18 -6.11 -10.71
N PHE A 5 -7.37 -7.36 -11.16
CA PHE A 5 -8.05 -8.41 -10.42
C PHE A 5 -7.17 -9.67 -10.31
N ASP A 6 -7.34 -10.45 -9.24
CA ASP A 6 -6.77 -11.78 -9.11
C ASP A 6 -7.59 -12.82 -9.91
N GLU A 7 -7.16 -14.08 -9.89
CA GLU A 7 -7.84 -15.19 -10.56
C GLU A 7 -9.26 -15.47 -10.02
N ASP A 8 -9.56 -15.01 -8.80
CA ASP A 8 -10.85 -15.11 -8.14
C ASP A 8 -11.73 -13.85 -8.36
N GLY A 9 -11.24 -12.86 -9.10
CA GLY A 9 -11.95 -11.60 -9.36
C GLY A 9 -11.88 -10.56 -8.23
N ARG A 10 -10.97 -10.70 -7.26
CA ARG A 10 -10.74 -9.70 -6.21
C ARG A 10 -9.81 -8.60 -6.70
N LEU A 11 -10.06 -7.37 -6.26
CA LEU A 11 -9.29 -6.19 -6.67
C LEU A 11 -7.85 -6.26 -6.10
N LYS A 12 -6.86 -6.25 -6.98
CA LYS A 12 -5.43 -6.14 -6.65
C LYS A 12 -4.91 -4.72 -6.76
N TRP A 13 -5.35 -3.98 -7.77
CA TRP A 13 -4.90 -2.62 -8.06
C TRP A 13 -5.98 -1.84 -8.78
N PHE A 14 -6.21 -0.60 -8.37
CA PHE A 14 -7.08 0.33 -9.10
C PHE A 14 -6.43 1.69 -9.23
N THR A 15 -6.89 2.44 -10.25
CA THR A 15 -6.49 3.82 -10.45
C THR A 15 -7.71 4.72 -10.52
N ILE A 16 -7.68 5.84 -9.83
CA ILE A 16 -8.62 6.94 -9.97
C ILE A 16 -7.95 8.00 -10.86
N ASN A 17 -8.58 8.30 -11.99
CA ASN A 17 -8.14 9.36 -12.88
C ASN A 17 -9.26 10.39 -13.02
N PHE A 18 -8.96 11.67 -12.78
CA PHE A 18 -9.91 12.76 -12.94
C PHE A 18 -9.54 13.60 -14.15
N TYR A 19 -10.49 13.76 -15.09
CA TYR A 19 -10.25 14.45 -16.35
C TYR A 19 -11.14 15.67 -16.54
N ARG A 20 -10.63 16.67 -17.23
CA ARG A 20 -11.39 17.79 -17.81
C ARG A 20 -11.18 17.80 -19.33
N GLY A 21 -12.14 17.23 -20.05
CA GLY A 21 -11.95 16.92 -21.47
C GLY A 21 -10.85 15.87 -21.62
N GLU A 22 -9.79 16.20 -22.34
CA GLU A 22 -8.61 15.33 -22.54
C GLU A 22 -7.50 15.56 -21.49
N GLU A 23 -7.62 16.61 -20.66
CA GLU A 23 -6.63 16.95 -19.63
C GLU A 23 -6.81 16.08 -18.38
N ASN A 24 -5.75 15.38 -17.95
CA ASN A 24 -5.72 14.67 -16.67
C ASN A 24 -5.39 15.65 -15.54
N LEU A 25 -6.36 15.94 -14.68
CA LEU A 25 -6.23 16.84 -13.54
C LEU A 25 -5.68 16.13 -12.28
N PHE A 26 -5.90 14.82 -12.16
CA PHE A 26 -5.51 14.05 -10.98
C PHE A 26 -5.41 12.56 -11.30
N HIS A 27 -4.32 11.93 -10.83
CA HIS A 27 -4.09 10.50 -10.90
C HIS A 27 -3.75 9.97 -9.50
N SER A 28 -4.44 8.90 -9.08
CA SER A 28 -4.08 8.12 -7.90
C SER A 28 -4.17 6.64 -8.20
N GLY A 29 -3.15 5.87 -7.82
CA GLY A 29 -3.12 4.42 -7.93
C GLY A 29 -3.00 3.78 -6.54
N HIS A 30 -3.77 2.72 -6.29
CA HIS A 30 -3.84 2.05 -5.00
C HIS A 30 -3.88 0.53 -5.18
N TYR A 31 -3.24 -0.19 -4.27
CA TYR A 31 -3.50 -1.62 -4.14
C TYR A 31 -4.89 -1.84 -3.53
N GLY A 32 -5.59 -2.87 -3.98
CA GLY A 32 -6.92 -3.21 -3.46
C GLY A 32 -6.90 -3.72 -2.02
N THR A 33 -5.71 -4.00 -1.46
CA THR A 33 -5.52 -4.36 -0.06
C THR A 33 -4.21 -3.77 0.44
N GLU A 34 -4.30 -2.81 1.36
CA GLU A 34 -3.17 -2.18 2.05
C GLU A 34 -3.43 -2.28 3.56
N PRO A 35 -2.99 -3.35 4.24
CA PRO A 35 -3.19 -3.49 5.67
C PRO A 35 -2.28 -2.53 6.44
N VAL A 36 -2.85 -1.77 7.37
CA VAL A 36 -2.11 -0.91 8.28
C VAL A 36 -1.87 -1.66 9.59
N ILE A 37 -0.60 -1.74 10.01
CA ILE A 37 -0.18 -2.39 11.26
C ILE A 37 0.48 -1.35 12.15
N TYR A 38 0.01 -1.23 13.40
CA TYR A 38 0.61 -0.34 14.40
C TYR A 38 1.61 -1.12 15.25
N LEU A 39 2.84 -0.64 15.26
CA LEU A 39 3.95 -1.20 16.02
C LEU A 39 4.47 -0.16 17.00
N LYS A 40 4.99 -0.60 18.15
CA LYS A 40 5.40 0.29 19.26
C LYS A 40 6.90 0.54 19.26
N THR A 41 7.67 -0.39 18.71
CA THR A 41 9.13 -0.38 18.80
C THR A 41 9.77 -0.54 17.43
N GLU A 42 11.00 -0.02 17.30
CA GLU A 42 11.82 -0.20 16.11
C GLU A 42 12.22 -1.68 15.90
N GLU A 43 12.19 -2.51 16.94
CA GLU A 43 12.45 -3.95 16.83
C GLU A 43 11.29 -4.68 16.15
N GLU A 44 10.06 -4.42 16.59
CA GLU A 44 8.86 -4.97 15.93
C GLU A 44 8.78 -4.57 14.45
N VAL A 45 9.19 -3.34 14.12
CA VAL A 45 9.25 -2.88 12.72
C VAL A 45 10.22 -3.73 11.91
N ARG A 46 11.44 -3.94 12.41
CA ARG A 46 12.45 -4.78 11.74
C ARG A 46 11.99 -6.23 11.59
N ASP A 47 11.36 -6.78 12.62
CA ASP A 47 10.83 -8.15 12.59
C ASP A 47 9.74 -8.30 11.54
N LEU A 48 8.85 -7.31 11.40
CA LEU A 48 7.83 -7.29 10.35
C LEU A 48 8.45 -7.18 8.96
N GLU A 49 9.45 -6.32 8.77
CA GLU A 49 10.18 -6.20 7.50
C GLU A 49 10.83 -7.54 7.11
N GLU A 50 11.55 -8.19 8.02
CA GLU A 50 12.18 -9.48 7.76
C GLU A 50 11.16 -10.61 7.54
N TRP A 51 10.05 -10.60 8.28
CA TRP A 51 8.95 -11.53 8.06
C TRP A 51 8.33 -11.34 6.66
N SER A 52 8.13 -10.09 6.22
CA SER A 52 7.49 -9.78 4.95
C SER A 52 8.27 -10.32 3.74
N LYS A 53 9.61 -10.29 3.80
CA LYS A 53 10.50 -10.79 2.74
C LYS A 53 10.33 -12.28 2.45
N LYS A 54 9.74 -13.04 3.38
CA LYS A 54 9.46 -14.47 3.19
C LYS A 54 8.27 -14.75 2.26
N TYR A 55 7.47 -13.73 1.95
CA TYR A 55 6.24 -13.86 1.18
C TYR A 55 6.29 -13.02 -0.10
N PRO A 56 6.49 -13.64 -1.28
CA PRO A 56 6.57 -12.93 -2.57
C PRO A 56 5.32 -12.14 -2.95
N VAL A 57 4.18 -12.42 -2.32
CA VAL A 57 2.92 -11.68 -2.52
C VAL A 57 2.97 -10.28 -1.90
N ILE A 58 3.84 -10.04 -0.92
CA ILE A 58 4.06 -8.72 -0.33
C ILE A 58 5.07 -7.99 -1.23
N THR A 59 4.59 -7.05 -2.02
CA THR A 59 5.40 -6.34 -3.01
C THR A 59 6.11 -5.11 -2.45
N ARG A 60 5.60 -4.54 -1.35
CA ARG A 60 6.15 -3.36 -0.68
C ARG A 60 5.72 -3.30 0.78
N VAL A 61 6.59 -2.74 1.63
CA VAL A 61 6.30 -2.34 3.01
C VAL A 61 6.74 -0.89 3.15
N ASP A 62 5.82 -0.01 3.52
CA ASP A 62 6.08 1.42 3.75
C ASP A 62 5.98 1.71 5.26
N ILE A 63 7.03 2.26 5.85
CA ILE A 63 7.12 2.54 7.29
C ILE A 63 6.94 4.03 7.53
N TYR A 64 5.97 4.38 8.37
CA TYR A 64 5.68 5.75 8.78
C TYR A 64 5.86 5.89 10.29
N LYS A 65 6.59 6.91 10.72
CA LYS A 65 6.66 7.28 12.14
C LYS A 65 5.53 8.26 12.43
N ASN A 66 4.69 7.94 13.43
CA ASN A 66 3.71 8.92 13.92
C ASN A 66 4.46 9.96 14.76
N GLU A 67 4.37 11.24 14.37
CA GLU A 67 4.98 12.35 15.13
C GLU A 67 4.17 12.76 16.38
N GLU A 68 3.05 12.11 16.66
CA GLU A 68 2.18 12.44 17.80
C GLU A 68 2.57 11.67 19.07
N THR A 69 3.65 12.10 19.73
CA THR A 69 3.75 12.12 21.21
C THR A 69 4.97 12.93 21.65
N GLN A 70 4.93 14.23 21.41
CA GLN A 70 5.61 15.20 22.27
C GLN A 70 4.53 16.09 22.89
N ALA A 71 4.03 15.68 24.06
CA ALA A 71 3.25 16.50 24.98
C ALA A 71 3.71 16.20 26.40
#